data_AF-A0A0H5Q8V7-F1
#
_entry.id   AF-A0A0H5Q8V7-F1
#
_cell.length_a   1.000
_cell.length_b   1.000
_cell.length_c   1.000
_cell.angle_alpha   90.00
_cell.angle_beta   90.00
_cell.angle_gamma   90.00
#
_symmetry.space_group_name_H-M   'P 1'
#
loop_
_entity.id
_entity.type
_entity.pdbx_description
1 polymer ?
#
loop_
_entity_poly.entity_id
_entity_poly.type
_entity_poly.pdbx_seq_one_letter_code
_entity_poly.pdbx_strand_id
1 'polypeptide(L)' 'MQEIPKCGHKLSRTCIRCDLNGPMEITQVKKNSLNADGSTCYMLKAVCRSCGYLNGEFKPIWYNLYELGAVV' A
#
# COMPACT_ATOMS: atom_id res chain seq x y z
N MET A 1 15.45 -4.11 9.62
CA MET A 1 14.41 -4.66 10.53
C MET A 1 13.03 -4.57 9.88
N GLN A 2 12.61 -5.59 9.11
CA GLN A 2 11.54 -5.46 8.10
C GLN A 2 10.26 -4.71 8.53
N GLU A 3 9.99 -3.53 7.97
CA GLU A 3 8.81 -2.73 8.32
C GLU A 3 7.57 -3.30 7.64
N ILE A 4 6.81 -4.05 8.42
CA ILE A 4 5.50 -4.57 8.02
C ILE A 4 4.55 -3.38 7.87
N PRO A 5 3.85 -3.20 6.73
CA PRO A 5 2.86 -2.15 6.58
C PRO A 5 1.75 -2.32 7.62
N LYS A 6 1.32 -1.21 8.22
CA LYS A 6 0.30 -1.19 9.29
C LYS A 6 -0.84 -0.25 8.91
N CYS A 7 -2.04 -0.56 9.41
CA CYS A 7 -3.16 0.37 9.33
C CYS A 7 -2.78 1.70 10.00
N GLY A 8 -3.20 2.82 9.41
CA GLY A 8 -2.85 4.19 9.82
C GLY A 8 -1.55 4.73 9.20
N HIS A 9 -0.69 3.88 8.61
CA HIS A 9 0.45 4.38 7.84
C HIS A 9 -0.02 5.13 6.59
N LYS A 10 0.74 6.17 6.21
CA LYS A 10 0.47 7.00 5.03
C LYS A 10 1.45 6.66 3.92
N LEU A 11 0.92 6.33 2.76
CA LEU A 11 1.70 6.13 1.53
C LEU A 11 1.53 7.36 0.65
N SER A 12 2.61 7.95 0.16
CA SER A 12 2.50 9.03 -0.84
C SER A 12 2.31 8.41 -2.23
N ARG A 13 1.15 8.59 -2.84
CA ARG A 13 0.83 8.08 -4.18
C ARG A 13 -0.13 8.97 -4.93
N THR A 14 -0.09 8.85 -6.25
CA THR A 14 -1.11 9.43 -7.13
C THR A 14 -2.41 8.63 -7.05
N CYS A 15 -3.51 9.31 -6.78
CA CYS A 15 -4.84 8.69 -6.78
C CYS A 15 -5.30 8.44 -8.20
N ILE A 16 -5.64 7.20 -8.55
CA ILE A 16 -6.14 6.86 -9.89
C ILE A 16 -7.52 7.45 -10.22
N ARG A 17 -8.22 8.01 -9.23
CA ARG A 17 -9.55 8.62 -9.42
C ARG A 17 -9.48 10.11 -9.64
N CYS A 18 -8.68 10.83 -8.85
CA CYS A 18 -8.59 12.29 -8.92
C CYS A 18 -7.24 12.79 -9.47
N ASP A 19 -6.33 11.88 -9.82
CA ASP A 19 -4.96 12.14 -10.30
C ASP A 19 -4.10 13.07 -9.43
N LEU A 20 -4.55 13.34 -8.20
CA LEU A 20 -3.79 14.09 -7.22
C LEU A 20 -2.78 13.17 -6.55
N ASN A 21 -1.52 13.61 -6.52
CA ASN A 21 -0.50 13.02 -5.68
C ASN A 21 -0.68 13.50 -4.23
N GLY A 22 -0.68 12.56 -3.29
CA GLY A 22 -0.79 12.90 -1.89
C GLY A 22 -0.78 11.70 -0.96
N PRO A 23 -0.91 11.94 0.36
CA PRO A 23 -0.92 10.88 1.35
C PRO A 23 -2.22 10.07 1.25
N MET A 24 -2.07 8.76 1.14
CA MET A 24 -3.12 7.77 1.26
C MET A 24 -2.95 6.98 2.54
N GLU A 25 -4.00 6.91 3.35
CA GLU A 25 -3.96 6.24 4.64
C GLU A 25 -4.36 4.78 4.49
N ILE A 26 -3.52 3.85 4.94
CA ILE A 26 -3.79 2.42 4.91
C ILE A 26 -4.89 2.09 5.91
N THR A 27 -6.00 1.52 5.44
CA THR A 27 -7.13 1.09 6.27
C THR A 27 -7.14 -0.41 6.50
N GLN A 28 -6.55 -1.19 5.59
CA GLN A 28 -6.47 -2.65 5.71
C GLN A 28 -5.15 -3.18 5.16
N VAL A 29 -4.60 -4.18 5.86
CA VAL A 29 -3.39 -4.91 5.45
C VAL A 29 -3.70 -6.41 5.48
N LYS A 30 -3.33 -7.12 4.42
CA LYS A 30 -3.43 -8.58 4.35
C LYS A 30 -2.13 -9.15 3.79
N LYS A 31 -1.52 -10.11 4.49
CA LYS A 31 -0.39 -10.88 3.94
C LYS A 31 -0.87 -11.69 2.74
N ASN A 32 -0.16 -11.61 1.63
CA ASN A 32 -0.48 -12.38 0.43
C ASN A 32 0.37 -13.64 0.33
N SER A 33 1.67 -13.45 0.10
CA SER A 33 2.60 -14.51 -0.28
C SER A 33 3.98 -14.23 0.30
N LEU A 34 4.76 -15.29 0.48
CA LEU A 34 6.20 -15.20 0.71
C LEU A 34 6.89 -15.40 -0.63
N ASN A 35 7.77 -14.47 -1.01
CA ASN A 35 8.56 -14.53 -2.22
C ASN A 35 9.76 -15.48 -2.01
N ALA A 36 10.35 -15.92 -3.12
CA ALA A 36 11.50 -16.85 -3.10
C ALA A 36 12.75 -16.24 -2.42
N ASP A 37 12.85 -14.91 -2.38
CA ASP A 37 13.92 -14.16 -1.71
C ASP A 37 13.67 -13.94 -0.20
N GLY A 38 12.61 -14.51 0.36
CA GLY A 38 12.22 -14.37 1.76
C GLY A 38 11.41 -13.10 2.09
N SER A 39 11.18 -12.21 1.11
CA SER A 39 10.32 -11.04 1.32
C SER A 39 8.84 -11.41 1.33
N THR A 40 8.03 -10.65 2.06
CA THR A 40 6.57 -10.87 2.11
C THR A 40 5.84 -9.85 1.25
N CYS A 41 4.99 -10.33 0.34
CA CYS A 41 4.05 -9.50 -0.39
C CYS A 41 2.81 -9.21 0.48
N TYR A 42 2.40 -7.94 0.52
CA TYR A 42 1.20 -7.50 1.24
C TYR A 42 0.20 -6.91 0.26
N MET A 43 -1.08 -7.21 0.48
CA MET A 43 -2.20 -6.48 -0.08
C MET A 43 -2.60 -5.35 0.87
N LEU A 44 -2.70 -4.15 0.31
CA LEU A 44 -3.11 -2.96 1.06
C LEU A 44 -4.39 -2.37 0.49
N LYS A 45 -5.27 -1.92 1.37
CA LYS A 45 -6.32 -0.94 1.04
C LYS A 45 -5.95 0.39 1.66
N ALA A 46 -6.00 1.45 0.87
CA ALA A 46 -5.68 2.79 1.32
C ALA A 46 -6.69 3.81 0.80
N VAL A 47 -7.00 4.83 1.58
CA VAL A 47 -7.98 5.85 1.23
C VAL A 47 -7.26 7.13 0.80
N CYS A 48 -7.62 7.65 -0.37
CA CYS A 48 -7.19 8.97 -0.81
C CYS A 48 -7.85 10.04 0.05
N ARG A 49 -7.05 10.88 0.73
CA ARG A 49 -7.60 11.98 1.54
C ARG A 49 -8.27 13.08 0.72
N SER A 50 -7.92 13.24 -0.55
CA SER A 50 -8.47 14.32 -1.38
C SER A 50 -9.86 14.02 -1.94
N CYS A 51 -10.13 12.78 -2.37
CA CYS A 51 -11.40 12.42 -3.01
C CYS A 51 -12.14 11.25 -2.33
N GLY A 52 -11.61 10.72 -1.23
CA GLY A 52 -12.19 9.58 -0.51
C GLY A 52 -12.11 8.24 -1.24
N TYR A 53 -11.44 8.18 -2.40
CA TYR A 53 -11.32 6.94 -3.16
C TYR A 53 -10.57 5.87 -2.38
N LEU A 54 -11.16 4.68 -2.29
CA LEU A 54 -10.57 3.53 -1.64
C LEU A 54 -9.75 2.73 -2.66
N ASN A 55 -8.45 3.04 -2.69
CA ASN A 55 -7.48 2.34 -3.50
C ASN A 55 -7.31 0.92 -2.95
N GLY A 56 -7.63 -0.10 -3.75
CA GLY A 56 -7.59 -1.51 -3.33
C GLY A 56 -8.94 -2.19 -3.18
N GLU A 57 -10.07 -1.50 -3.43
CA GLU A 57 -11.41 -2.10 -3.29
C GLU A 57 -11.77 -3.06 -4.44
N PHE A 58 -11.37 -2.71 -5.67
CA PHE A 58 -11.63 -3.52 -6.88
C PHE A 58 -10.38 -4.23 -7.44
N LYS A 59 -9.19 -3.70 -7.17
CA LYS A 59 -7.89 -4.30 -7.50
C LYS A 59 -6.96 -4.11 -6.31
N PRO A 60 -6.75 -5.15 -5.47
CA PRO A 60 -5.80 -5.08 -4.38
C PRO A 60 -4.46 -4.58 -4.91
N ILE A 61 -3.88 -3.58 -4.27
CA ILE A 61 -2.53 -3.18 -4.64
C ILE A 61 -1.61 -4.19 -3.96
N TRP A 62 -0.98 -5.02 -4.78
CA TRP A 62 0.07 -5.93 -4.36
C TRP A 62 1.34 -5.10 -4.23
N TYR A 63 1.85 -4.98 -3.01
CA TYR A 63 3.13 -4.35 -2.79
C TYR A 63 4.18 -5.42 -2.59
N ASN A 64 5.22 -5.35 -3.42
CA ASN A 64 6.54 -5.85 -3.06
C ASN A 64 7.34 -4.67 -2.49
N LEU A 65 7.73 -4.72 -1.21
CA LEU A 65 8.30 -3.57 -0.50
C LEU A 65 9.69 -3.16 -1.03
N TYR A 66 10.32 -3.97 -1.88
CA TYR A 66 11.56 -3.60 -2.59
C TYR A 66 11.42 -2.33 -3.44
N GLU A 67 10.29 -2.11 -4.13
CA GLU A 67 10.12 -0.98 -5.05
C GLU A 67 9.89 0.37 -4.36
N LEU A 68 9.48 0.38 -3.09
CA LEU A 68 9.19 1.62 -2.36
C LEU A 68 10.41 2.19 -1.62
N GLY A 69 11.59 1.58 -1.74
CA GLY A 69 12.74 1.94 -0.91
C GLY A 69 12.51 1.65 0.59
N ALA A 70 11.35 1.05 0.94
CA ALA A 70 11.17 0.29 2.16
C ALA A 70 11.91 -1.06 2.02
N VAL A 71 13.19 -0.98 1.65
CA VAL A 71 14.14 -2.04 1.97
C VAL A 71 14.33 -1.93 3.45
N VAL A 72 14.12 -3.05 4.09
CA VAL A 72 14.24 -3.15 5.51
C VAL A 72 14.86 -4.48 5.87
#